data_AF-A0A348FWR4-F1
#
_entry.id   AF-A0A348FWR4-F1
#
_cell.length_a   1.000
_cell.length_b   1.000
_cell.length_c   1.000
_cell.angle_alpha   90.00
_cell.angle_beta   90.00
_cell.angle_gamma   90.00
#
_symmetry.space_group_name_H-M   'P 1'
#
loop_
_entity.id
_entity.type
_entity.pdbx_description
1 polymer ?
#
loop_
_entity_poly.entity_id
_entity_poly.type
_entity_poly.pdbx_seq_one_letter_code
_entity_poly.pdbx_strand_id
1 'polypeptide(L)'
;MTGATRFDAALRPAVQEAVGLAASLPRLVLEARRIAQTVVHGLHGRRRAGSGENFWQYRRFADGEPALRIDWRRSARDDHLYVREQEWEAAHTVWIWPDRSRSMAFASKGIAQTKGERALVVAFALADLLVRGGERVGMPGTMRPTASRNVIERMADALLHAGDGAESLPPPFAAQPLSEAVILSDLWEPLDSIAATVDRLAAQGLHGHLVQIVDPAEETFPYAGRVEFHEEEAGLTITAGRAESWRQDYQTRLAAHREGLKAMALAHGWTFAIHRTDRPATELLLALHARMGEGRPVANRRSASFEPAEPA
;
A
#
# COMPACT_ATOMS: atom_id res chain seq x y z
N MET A 1 37.55 -1.82 -36.15
CA MET A 1 36.27 -1.08 -36.27
C MET A 1 35.16 -2.01 -35.77
N THR A 2 34.94 -2.03 -34.46
CA THR A 2 33.94 -2.89 -33.83
C THR A 2 32.84 -1.96 -33.36
N GLY A 3 31.71 -1.97 -34.08
CA GLY A 3 30.59 -1.06 -33.82
C GLY A 3 30.07 -1.22 -32.40
N ALA A 4 29.97 -0.11 -31.68
CA ALA A 4 29.24 -0.06 -30.42
C ALA A 4 27.77 -0.39 -30.71
N THR A 5 27.29 -1.55 -30.25
CA THR A 5 25.87 -1.86 -30.27
C THR A 5 25.22 -1.00 -29.19
N ARG A 6 24.70 0.16 -29.59
CA ARG A 6 23.90 1.03 -28.73
C ARG A 6 22.61 0.28 -28.41
N PHE A 7 22.49 -0.29 -27.21
CA PHE A 7 21.21 -0.73 -26.70
C PHE A 7 20.42 0.51 -26.33
N ASP A 8 19.66 1.03 -27.29
CA ASP A 8 18.70 2.10 -27.08
C ASP A 8 17.52 1.49 -26.28
N ALA A 9 17.68 1.42 -24.96
CA ALA A 9 16.52 1.35 -24.08
C ALA A 9 15.76 2.64 -24.36
N ALA A 10 14.59 2.54 -25.00
CA ALA A 10 13.78 3.70 -25.38
C ALA A 10 13.33 4.44 -24.11
N LEU A 11 14.19 5.34 -23.64
CA LEU A 11 14.01 6.20 -22.49
C LEU A 11 13.24 7.42 -22.98
N ARG A 12 12.05 7.65 -22.42
CA ARG A 12 11.27 8.86 -22.69
C ARG A 12 11.88 9.99 -21.85
N PRO A 13 12.37 11.10 -22.45
CA PRO A 13 13.02 12.16 -21.68
C PRO A 13 12.05 12.87 -20.73
N ALA A 14 12.50 13.07 -19.49
CA ALA A 14 11.77 13.55 -18.31
C ALA A 14 11.06 14.92 -18.40
N VAL A 15 11.20 15.67 -19.50
CA VAL A 15 10.46 16.94 -19.71
C VAL A 15 8.97 16.68 -20.02
N GLN A 16 8.58 15.41 -20.21
CA GLN A 16 7.20 14.98 -20.44
C GLN A 16 6.45 14.51 -19.19
N GLU A 17 7.00 14.56 -17.96
CA GLU A 17 6.40 13.84 -16.82
C GLU A 17 5.09 14.41 -16.26
N ALA A 18 4.94 15.73 -16.08
CA ALA A 18 3.66 16.32 -15.65
C ALA A 18 2.56 16.18 -16.72
N VAL A 19 2.94 16.38 -18.00
CA VAL A 19 2.07 16.16 -19.16
C VAL A 19 1.75 14.67 -19.34
N GLY A 20 2.69 13.79 -18.99
CA GLY A 20 2.61 12.34 -19.11
C GLY A 20 1.75 11.70 -18.03
N LEU A 21 1.81 12.18 -16.79
CA LEU A 21 0.91 11.72 -15.73
C LEU A 21 -0.53 12.10 -16.05
N ALA A 22 -0.79 13.37 -16.39
CA ALA A 22 -2.14 13.80 -16.79
C ALA A 22 -2.69 13.01 -17.98
N ALA A 23 -1.85 12.71 -18.98
CA ALA A 23 -2.24 11.91 -20.14
C ALA A 23 -2.48 10.42 -19.80
N SER A 24 -1.72 9.85 -18.86
CA SER A 24 -1.80 8.43 -18.50
C SER A 24 -2.88 8.13 -17.44
N LEU A 25 -3.20 9.09 -16.57
CA LEU A 25 -4.14 8.92 -15.44
C LEU A 25 -5.49 8.29 -15.83
N PRO A 26 -6.20 8.73 -16.89
CA PRO A 26 -7.47 8.12 -17.28
C PRO A 26 -7.35 6.60 -17.52
N ARG A 27 -6.26 6.16 -18.15
CA ARG A 27 -5.96 4.74 -18.38
C ARG A 27 -5.69 4.01 -17.06
N LEU A 28 -4.86 4.59 -16.20
CA LEU A 28 -4.49 3.99 -14.90
C LEU A 28 -5.71 3.85 -13.98
N VAL A 29 -6.60 4.85 -13.95
CA VAL A 29 -7.86 4.82 -13.20
C VAL A 29 -8.78 3.71 -13.69
N LEU A 30 -8.93 3.55 -15.01
CA LEU A 30 -9.75 2.49 -15.59
C LEU A 30 -9.19 1.10 -15.24
N GLU A 31 -7.88 0.93 -15.35
CA GLU A 31 -7.20 -0.32 -15.02
C GLU A 31 -7.35 -0.66 -13.53
N ALA A 32 -7.15 0.32 -12.64
CA ALA A 32 -7.35 0.17 -11.21
C ALA A 32 -8.78 -0.28 -10.87
N ARG A 33 -9.80 0.31 -11.49
CA ARG A 33 -11.20 -0.10 -11.31
C ARG A 33 -11.45 -1.54 -11.76
N ARG A 34 -10.91 -1.95 -12.92
CA ARG A 34 -11.03 -3.32 -13.42
C ARG A 34 -10.39 -4.32 -12.46
N ILE A 35 -9.20 -4.00 -11.96
CA ILE A 35 -8.47 -4.83 -11.02
C ILE A 35 -9.22 -4.93 -9.69
N ALA A 36 -9.67 -3.81 -9.12
CA ALA A 36 -10.45 -3.78 -7.88
C ALA A 36 -11.73 -4.62 -8.03
N GLN A 37 -12.48 -4.47 -9.12
CA GLN A 37 -13.65 -5.30 -9.40
C GLN A 37 -13.30 -6.79 -9.45
N THR A 38 -12.22 -7.17 -10.13
CA THR A 38 -11.77 -8.58 -10.22
C THR A 38 -11.48 -9.16 -8.84
N VAL A 39 -10.78 -8.41 -7.99
CA VAL A 39 -10.46 -8.80 -6.61
C VAL A 39 -11.73 -8.93 -5.77
N VAL A 40 -12.65 -7.96 -5.84
CA VAL A 40 -13.95 -8.02 -5.13
C VAL A 40 -14.70 -9.30 -5.49
N HIS A 41 -14.82 -9.66 -6.76
CA HIS A 41 -15.52 -10.88 -7.18
C HIS A 41 -14.82 -12.15 -6.65
N GLY A 42 -13.48 -12.16 -6.58
CA GLY A 42 -12.71 -13.26 -5.99
C GLY A 42 -12.85 -13.36 -4.46
N LEU A 43 -13.16 -12.27 -3.78
CA LEU A 43 -13.35 -12.20 -2.31
C LEU A 43 -14.79 -12.48 -1.85
N HIS A 44 -15.75 -12.59 -2.78
CA HIS A 44 -17.15 -12.88 -2.46
C HIS A 44 -17.30 -14.29 -1.84
N GLY A 45 -17.20 -14.34 -0.50
CA GLY A 45 -17.28 -15.57 0.30
C GLY A 45 -16.91 -15.40 1.78
N ARG A 46 -16.30 -14.28 2.18
CA ARG A 46 -15.95 -13.98 3.59
C ARG A 46 -16.52 -12.61 4.03
N ARG A 47 -17.82 -12.55 4.31
CA ARG A 47 -18.40 -11.42 5.09
C ARG A 47 -18.31 -11.76 6.59
N ARG A 48 -17.94 -10.80 7.44
CA ARG A 48 -17.88 -10.92 8.91
C ARG A 48 -18.93 -9.99 9.54
N ALA A 49 -19.45 -10.34 10.73
CA ALA A 49 -20.39 -9.54 11.52
C ALA A 49 -19.69 -8.45 12.39
N GLY A 50 -20.33 -7.32 12.70
CA GLY A 50 -19.80 -6.25 13.59
C GLY A 50 -20.86 -5.34 14.28
N SER A 51 -20.58 -4.07 14.69
CA SER A 51 -21.38 -2.92 15.26
C SER A 51 -21.12 -1.48 14.65
N GLY A 52 -21.89 -0.98 13.68
CA GLY A 52 -21.87 0.30 12.93
C GLY A 52 -22.97 0.42 11.83
N GLU A 53 -22.98 1.43 10.96
CA GLU A 53 -24.27 2.02 10.51
C GLU A 53 -25.19 1.13 9.62
N ASN A 54 -24.65 0.10 8.97
CA ASN A 54 -25.44 -0.87 8.22
C ASN A 54 -26.14 -1.87 9.17
N PHE A 55 -27.42 -2.10 8.92
CA PHE A 55 -28.21 -3.07 9.67
C PHE A 55 -27.65 -4.48 9.46
N TRP A 56 -27.15 -5.11 10.53
CA TRP A 56 -26.68 -6.49 10.50
C TRP A 56 -27.80 -7.47 10.86
N GLN A 57 -28.25 -7.44 12.13
CA GLN A 57 -29.36 -8.26 12.61
C GLN A 57 -30.03 -7.62 13.84
N TYR A 58 -31.22 -8.12 14.19
CA TYR A 58 -31.81 -7.84 15.49
C TYR A 58 -31.38 -8.92 16.49
N ARG A 59 -30.87 -8.50 17.65
CA ARG A 59 -30.62 -9.39 18.79
C ARG A 59 -31.57 -9.05 19.92
N ARG A 60 -31.93 -10.04 20.75
CA ARG A 60 -32.65 -9.80 22.00
C ARG A 60 -31.82 -8.93 22.94
N PHE A 61 -32.46 -7.93 23.53
CA PHE A 61 -31.91 -7.11 24.59
C PHE A 61 -31.48 -8.00 25.77
N ALA A 62 -30.27 -7.78 26.29
CA ALA A 62 -29.78 -8.46 27.47
C ALA A 62 -29.76 -7.51 28.67
N ASP A 63 -30.00 -8.06 29.86
CA ASP A 63 -30.01 -7.29 31.10
C ASP A 63 -28.63 -6.67 31.38
N GLY A 64 -28.64 -5.37 31.66
CA GLY A 64 -27.42 -4.55 31.85
C GLY A 64 -27.02 -3.71 30.64
N GLU A 65 -27.68 -3.85 29.48
CA GLU A 65 -27.45 -2.98 28.33
C GLU A 65 -28.24 -1.64 28.44
N PRO A 66 -27.74 -0.53 27.89
CA PRO A 66 -28.46 0.75 27.92
C PRO A 66 -29.78 0.69 27.15
N ALA A 67 -30.88 1.08 27.79
CA ALA A 67 -32.23 1.09 27.18
C ALA A 67 -32.33 1.98 25.92
N LEU A 68 -31.43 2.95 25.75
CA LEU A 68 -31.30 3.79 24.55
C LEU A 68 -31.00 3.00 23.26
N ARG A 69 -30.48 1.77 23.38
CA ARG A 69 -30.17 0.90 22.22
C ARG A 69 -31.36 0.07 21.73
N ILE A 70 -32.49 0.11 22.44
CA ILE A 70 -33.70 -0.64 22.09
C ILE A 70 -34.32 -0.04 20.82
N ASP A 71 -34.53 -0.88 19.81
CA ASP A 71 -35.35 -0.51 18.65
C ASP A 71 -36.83 -0.70 19.02
N TRP A 72 -37.45 0.38 19.49
CA TRP A 72 -38.86 0.38 19.90
C TRP A 72 -39.81 0.01 18.76
N ARG A 73 -39.44 0.27 17.51
CA ARG A 73 -40.29 -0.02 16.34
C ARG A 73 -40.34 -1.51 16.02
N ARG A 74 -39.22 -2.22 16.17
CA ARG A 74 -39.17 -3.69 16.04
C ARG A 74 -39.77 -4.36 17.28
N SER A 75 -39.45 -3.86 18.46
CA SER A 75 -39.88 -4.44 19.75
C SER A 75 -41.38 -4.29 20.00
N ALA A 76 -42.06 -3.30 19.41
CA ALA A 76 -43.51 -3.15 19.53
C ALA A 76 -44.33 -4.26 18.81
N ARG A 77 -43.68 -5.17 18.07
CA ARG A 77 -44.35 -6.24 17.29
C ARG A 77 -44.20 -7.63 17.91
N ASP A 78 -43.57 -7.74 19.07
CA ASP A 78 -43.21 -9.01 19.72
C ASP A 78 -43.12 -8.81 21.25
N ASP A 79 -43.14 -9.89 22.04
CA ASP A 79 -43.07 -9.85 23.51
C ASP A 79 -41.64 -9.63 24.03
N HIS A 80 -40.67 -9.49 23.12
CA HIS A 80 -39.26 -9.35 23.43
C HIS A 80 -38.72 -7.98 22.98
N LEU A 81 -37.85 -7.42 23.82
CA LEU A 81 -37.09 -6.23 23.47
C LEU A 81 -35.94 -6.62 22.52
N TYR A 82 -35.83 -5.91 21.40
CA TYR A 82 -34.78 -6.10 20.42
C TYR A 82 -33.86 -4.88 20.38
N VAL A 83 -32.56 -5.16 20.34
CA VAL A 83 -31.51 -4.19 20.04
C VAL A 83 -31.17 -4.34 18.56
N ARG A 84 -31.10 -3.22 17.85
CA ARG A 84 -30.57 -3.19 16.49
C ARG A 84 -29.06 -3.29 16.57
N GLU A 85 -28.49 -4.44 16.18
CA GLU A 85 -27.04 -4.56 15.99
C GLU A 85 -26.67 -3.92 14.65
N GLN A 86 -25.68 -3.05 14.75
CA GLN A 86 -25.07 -2.27 13.69
C GLN A 86 -23.88 -3.13 13.11
N GLU A 87 -23.11 -2.85 12.02
CA GLU A 87 -21.81 -3.47 11.56
C GLU A 87 -20.49 -2.68 11.87
N TRP A 88 -19.41 -3.27 12.41
CA TRP A 88 -18.33 -2.56 13.17
C TRP A 88 -17.49 -1.71 12.25
N GLU A 89 -17.62 -0.39 12.36
CA GLU A 89 -16.79 0.56 11.63
C GLU A 89 -16.19 1.57 12.61
N ALA A 90 -15.20 1.14 13.39
CA ALA A 90 -14.08 2.06 13.55
C ALA A 90 -13.40 2.07 12.19
N ALA A 91 -13.79 3.01 11.31
CA ALA A 91 -13.20 3.14 9.98
C ALA A 91 -11.69 3.33 10.14
N HIS A 92 -10.94 2.27 9.89
CA HIS A 92 -9.52 2.25 10.05
C HIS A 92 -8.90 3.10 8.93
N THR A 93 -7.82 3.79 9.26
CA THR A 93 -7.20 4.74 8.35
C THR A 93 -5.97 4.10 7.73
N VAL A 94 -5.96 4.01 6.41
CA VAL A 94 -4.85 3.49 5.63
C VAL A 94 -4.21 4.64 4.86
N TRP A 95 -2.92 4.85 5.10
CA TRP A 95 -2.10 5.80 4.36
C TRP A 95 -1.38 5.08 3.24
N ILE A 96 -1.60 5.50 1.99
CA ILE A 96 -0.96 4.89 0.83
C ILE A 96 0.02 5.91 0.23
N TRP A 97 1.29 5.53 0.12
CA TRP A 97 2.35 6.31 -0.50
C TRP A 97 2.83 5.62 -1.79
N PRO A 98 2.35 6.06 -2.96
CA PRO A 98 2.95 5.69 -4.24
C PRO A 98 4.17 6.57 -4.52
N ASP A 99 5.34 5.95 -4.58
CA ASP A 99 6.59 6.60 -4.96
C ASP A 99 6.50 7.13 -6.40
N ARG A 100 6.95 8.37 -6.58
CA ARG A 100 7.01 9.08 -7.86
C ARG A 100 8.39 9.70 -8.12
N SER A 101 9.43 9.18 -7.47
CA SER A 101 10.82 9.48 -7.79
C SER A 101 11.13 9.15 -9.25
N ARG A 102 12.22 9.69 -9.79
CA ARG A 102 12.62 9.47 -11.18
C ARG A 102 12.93 8.00 -11.47
N SER A 103 13.47 7.27 -10.49
CA SER A 103 13.75 5.84 -10.65
C SER A 103 12.48 5.03 -10.98
N MET A 104 11.30 5.51 -10.58
CA MET A 104 10.01 4.89 -10.86
C MET A 104 9.55 5.05 -12.32
N ALA A 105 10.16 5.93 -13.11
CA ALA A 105 9.87 6.09 -14.53
C ALA A 105 10.41 4.94 -15.42
N PHE A 106 11.26 4.07 -14.86
CA PHE A 106 11.87 2.97 -15.61
C PHE A 106 10.86 1.88 -16.01
N ALA A 107 11.01 1.38 -17.24
CA ALA A 107 10.37 0.19 -17.78
C ALA A 107 11.31 -0.50 -18.76
N SER A 108 11.54 -1.80 -18.61
CA SER A 108 12.36 -2.55 -19.58
C SER A 108 11.61 -2.91 -20.85
N LYS A 109 12.35 -3.34 -21.87
CA LYS A 109 11.78 -3.70 -23.18
C LYS A 109 10.77 -4.83 -23.03
N GLY A 110 9.55 -4.60 -23.52
CA GLY A 110 8.45 -5.57 -23.46
C GLY A 110 7.56 -5.42 -22.24
N ILE A 111 7.88 -4.51 -21.32
CA ILE A 111 7.03 -4.14 -20.19
C ILE A 111 6.12 -2.99 -20.61
N ALA A 112 4.81 -3.15 -20.40
CA ALA A 112 3.80 -2.21 -20.86
C ALA A 112 3.65 -0.96 -19.97
N GLN A 113 4.12 -1.04 -18.72
CA GLN A 113 3.94 -0.01 -17.69
C GLN A 113 5.24 0.25 -16.96
N THR A 114 5.48 1.52 -16.61
CA THR A 114 6.57 1.87 -15.70
C THR A 114 6.29 1.38 -14.28
N LYS A 115 7.33 1.32 -13.45
CA LYS A 115 7.16 1.02 -12.01
C LYS A 115 6.19 2.00 -11.35
N GLY A 116 6.29 3.30 -11.66
CA GLY A 116 5.43 4.36 -11.14
C GLY A 116 3.97 4.20 -11.58
N GLU A 117 3.73 3.90 -12.86
CA GLU A 117 2.38 3.59 -13.34
C GLU A 117 1.79 2.37 -12.63
N ARG A 118 2.59 1.32 -12.41
CA ARG A 118 2.16 0.14 -11.65
C ARG A 118 1.84 0.49 -10.20
N ALA A 119 2.67 1.31 -9.54
CA ALA A 119 2.46 1.78 -8.18
C ALA A 119 1.13 2.54 -8.04
N LEU A 120 0.83 3.44 -8.98
CA LEU A 120 -0.43 4.19 -9.01
C LEU A 120 -1.65 3.30 -9.22
N VAL A 121 -1.57 2.34 -10.15
CA VAL A 121 -2.66 1.38 -10.38
C VAL A 121 -2.96 0.58 -9.11
N VAL A 122 -1.92 0.09 -8.42
CA VAL A 122 -2.07 -0.62 -7.15
C VAL A 122 -2.66 0.30 -6.08
N ALA A 123 -2.14 1.53 -5.94
CA ALA A 123 -2.63 2.50 -4.97
C ALA A 123 -4.12 2.81 -5.15
N PHE A 124 -4.54 3.11 -6.39
CA PHE A 124 -5.94 3.41 -6.71
C PHE A 124 -6.85 2.22 -6.50
N ALA A 125 -6.43 1.02 -6.94
CA ALA A 125 -7.23 -0.19 -6.78
C ALA A 125 -7.37 -0.55 -5.30
N LEU A 126 -6.29 -0.44 -4.52
CA LEU A 126 -6.31 -0.67 -3.07
C LEU A 126 -7.23 0.32 -2.37
N ALA A 127 -7.14 1.61 -2.73
CA ALA A 127 -7.99 2.63 -2.15
C ALA A 127 -9.48 2.38 -2.40
N ASP A 128 -9.86 2.02 -3.63
CA ASP A 128 -11.26 1.68 -3.96
C ASP A 128 -11.74 0.44 -3.20
N LEU A 129 -10.89 -0.59 -3.04
CA LEU A 129 -11.22 -1.77 -2.25
C LEU A 129 -11.45 -1.42 -0.77
N LEU A 130 -10.56 -0.65 -0.18
CA LEU A 130 -10.59 -0.26 1.23
C LEU A 130 -11.80 0.64 1.52
N VAL A 131 -12.05 1.67 0.71
CA VAL A 131 -13.20 2.56 0.89
C VAL A 131 -14.53 1.83 0.73
N ARG A 132 -14.62 0.85 -0.18
CA ARG A 132 -15.81 -0.02 -0.27
C ARG A 132 -15.99 -0.91 0.96
N GLY A 133 -14.90 -1.22 1.65
CA GLY A 133 -14.90 -1.94 2.92
C GLY A 133 -15.16 -1.08 4.15
N GLY A 134 -15.46 0.22 3.99
CA GLY A 134 -15.73 1.15 5.09
C GLY A 134 -14.50 1.90 5.61
N GLU A 135 -13.32 1.67 5.03
CA GLU A 135 -12.06 2.26 5.48
C GLU A 135 -11.85 3.69 4.98
N ARG A 136 -10.99 4.45 5.66
CA ARG A 136 -10.55 5.78 5.22
C ARG A 136 -9.17 5.68 4.59
N VAL A 137 -8.99 6.30 3.44
CA VAL A 137 -7.72 6.28 2.71
C VAL A 137 -7.16 7.68 2.56
N GLY A 138 -5.89 7.86 2.91
CA GLY A 138 -5.14 9.11 2.76
C GLY A 138 -3.84 8.91 1.98
N MET A 139 -3.24 10.02 1.54
CA MET A 139 -1.91 10.05 0.92
C MET A 139 -1.05 11.04 1.72
N PRO A 140 0.03 10.59 2.37
CA PRO A 140 0.90 11.47 3.17
C PRO A 140 1.30 12.74 2.42
N GLY A 141 1.21 13.90 3.06
CA GLY A 141 1.58 15.19 2.45
C GLY A 141 0.68 15.71 1.32
N THR A 142 -0.15 14.85 0.71
CA THR A 142 -0.89 15.18 -0.53
C THR A 142 -2.40 15.18 -0.34
N MET A 143 -2.96 14.21 0.40
CA MET A 143 -4.41 14.03 0.52
C MET A 143 -4.78 13.57 1.94
N ARG A 144 -5.71 14.31 2.58
CA ARG A 144 -6.28 13.89 3.88
C ARG A 144 -7.13 12.61 3.74
N PRO A 145 -7.19 11.76 4.79
CA PRO A 145 -7.97 10.55 4.75
C PRO A 145 -9.46 10.78 4.44
N THR A 146 -10.01 9.98 3.53
CA THR A 146 -11.42 10.05 3.12
C THR A 146 -12.02 8.67 2.89
N ALA A 147 -13.31 8.52 3.19
CA ALA A 147 -14.12 7.35 2.84
C ALA A 147 -15.04 7.64 1.63
N SER A 148 -14.67 8.63 0.81
CA SER A 148 -15.45 9.03 -0.38
C SER A 148 -15.44 7.94 -1.43
N ARG A 149 -16.61 7.53 -1.94
CA ARG A 149 -16.72 6.56 -3.06
C ARG A 149 -15.97 6.99 -4.33
N ASN A 150 -15.67 8.28 -4.47
CA ASN A 150 -14.82 8.83 -5.54
C ASN A 150 -13.35 8.96 -5.11
N VAL A 151 -12.83 8.00 -4.32
CA VAL A 151 -11.47 8.08 -3.76
C VAL A 151 -10.40 8.08 -4.85
N ILE A 152 -10.61 7.31 -5.92
CA ILE A 152 -9.66 7.26 -7.04
C ILE A 152 -9.54 8.64 -7.69
N GLU A 153 -10.66 9.32 -7.96
CA GLU A 153 -10.67 10.66 -8.55
C GLU A 153 -9.98 11.67 -7.63
N ARG A 154 -10.21 11.58 -6.33
CA ARG A 154 -9.57 12.47 -5.34
C ARG A 154 -8.06 12.23 -5.26
N MET A 155 -7.62 10.97 -5.31
CA MET A 155 -6.19 10.65 -5.33
C MET A 155 -5.55 11.13 -6.64
N ALA A 156 -6.20 10.88 -7.78
CA ALA A 156 -5.71 11.33 -9.09
C ALA A 156 -5.61 12.87 -9.15
N ASP A 157 -6.64 13.58 -8.69
CA ASP A 157 -6.66 15.03 -8.60
C ASP A 157 -5.57 15.56 -7.67
N ALA A 158 -5.42 14.98 -6.48
CA ALA A 158 -4.38 15.38 -5.54
C ALA A 158 -2.97 15.14 -6.10
N LEU A 159 -2.77 14.07 -6.88
CA LEU A 159 -1.51 13.78 -7.56
C LEU A 159 -1.20 14.74 -8.71
N LEU A 160 -2.21 15.24 -9.42
CA LEU A 160 -2.05 16.25 -10.46
C LEU A 160 -1.61 17.61 -9.90
N HIS A 161 -2.03 17.92 -8.66
CA HIS A 161 -1.71 19.17 -7.98
C HIS A 161 -0.48 19.05 -7.06
N ALA A 162 -0.03 17.84 -6.76
CA ALA A 162 1.26 17.59 -6.14
C ALA A 162 2.34 17.93 -7.19
N GLY A 163 3.17 18.94 -6.90
CA GLY A 163 4.22 19.38 -7.80
C GLY A 163 5.20 18.26 -8.21
N ASP A 164 5.98 18.51 -9.26
CA ASP A 164 7.00 17.57 -9.73
C ASP A 164 8.14 17.44 -8.71
N GLY A 165 8.49 16.21 -8.33
CA GLY A 165 9.55 15.92 -7.36
C GLY A 165 9.07 15.38 -6.02
N ALA A 166 8.20 14.36 -6.02
CA ALA A 166 7.93 13.62 -4.78
C ALA A 166 9.19 12.84 -4.38
N GLU A 167 9.54 12.93 -3.10
CA GLU A 167 10.60 12.11 -2.48
C GLU A 167 10.28 10.61 -2.64
N SER A 168 11.30 9.74 -2.64
CA SER A 168 11.06 8.29 -2.71
C SER A 168 10.27 7.77 -1.49
N LEU A 169 10.51 8.39 -0.33
CA LEU A 169 9.90 8.03 0.94
C LEU A 169 8.82 9.05 1.35
N PRO A 170 7.81 8.63 2.15
CA PRO A 170 6.75 9.52 2.57
C PRO A 170 7.29 10.65 3.47
N PRO A 171 6.89 11.91 3.22
CA PRO A 171 7.27 13.03 4.06
C PRO A 171 6.68 12.85 5.46
N PRO A 172 7.21 13.54 6.50
CA PRO A 172 6.61 13.51 7.83
C PRO A 172 5.14 13.94 7.80
N PHE A 173 4.26 13.12 8.38
CA PHE A 173 2.85 13.43 8.53
C PHE A 173 2.35 12.97 9.90
N ALA A 174 1.22 13.55 10.33
CA ALA A 174 0.54 13.16 11.55
C ALA A 174 -0.53 12.12 11.22
N ALA A 175 -0.39 10.93 11.79
CA ALA A 175 -1.37 9.85 11.70
C ALA A 175 -2.05 9.62 13.05
N GLN A 176 -3.25 9.03 13.01
CA GLN A 176 -3.86 8.51 14.23
C GLN A 176 -3.18 7.18 14.61
N PRO A 177 -3.00 6.88 15.91
CA PRO A 177 -2.51 5.58 16.34
C PRO A 177 -3.36 4.44 15.78
N LEU A 178 -2.76 3.28 15.56
CA LEU A 178 -3.41 2.11 14.94
C LEU A 178 -3.84 2.31 13.48
N SER A 179 -3.35 3.35 12.80
CA SER A 179 -3.46 3.45 11.33
C SER A 179 -2.47 2.49 10.67
N GLU A 180 -2.73 2.14 9.42
CA GLU A 180 -1.76 1.41 8.59
C GLU A 180 -1.11 2.32 7.54
N ALA A 181 0.12 1.98 7.16
CA ALA A 181 0.85 2.61 6.07
C ALA A 181 1.22 1.58 4.99
N VAL A 182 0.97 1.90 3.73
CA VAL A 182 1.38 1.11 2.57
C VAL A 182 2.33 1.95 1.73
N ILE A 183 3.60 1.55 1.68
CA ILE A 183 4.64 2.23 0.90
C ILE A 183 4.90 1.40 -0.37
N LEU A 184 4.65 2.01 -1.52
CA LEU A 184 4.80 1.41 -2.84
C LEU A 184 5.96 2.11 -3.56
N SER A 185 7.16 1.55 -3.49
CA SER A 185 8.40 2.16 -3.98
C SER A 185 9.32 1.09 -4.57
N ASP A 186 10.34 1.45 -5.33
CA ASP A 186 11.41 0.51 -5.66
C ASP A 186 12.40 0.28 -4.49
N LEU A 187 12.31 1.10 -3.44
CA LEU A 187 13.04 1.01 -2.17
C LEU A 187 14.56 0.95 -2.37
N TRP A 188 15.08 1.70 -3.33
CA TRP A 188 16.52 1.78 -3.58
C TRP A 188 17.28 2.78 -2.70
N GLU A 189 16.56 3.52 -1.86
CA GLU A 189 17.14 4.38 -0.82
C GLU A 189 18.04 3.58 0.15
N PRO A 190 19.06 4.21 0.76
CA PRO A 190 19.86 3.59 1.80
C PRO A 190 18.99 3.01 2.91
N LEU A 191 19.35 1.83 3.42
CA LEU A 191 18.57 1.15 4.47
C LEU A 191 18.34 2.04 5.70
N ASP A 192 19.31 2.86 6.07
CA ASP A 192 19.19 3.78 7.21
C ASP A 192 18.10 4.86 7.00
N SER A 193 17.95 5.36 5.77
CA SER A 193 16.90 6.34 5.42
C SER A 193 15.51 5.72 5.49
N ILE A 194 15.39 4.47 5.02
CA ILE A 194 14.14 3.71 5.08
C ILE A 194 13.81 3.35 6.53
N ALA A 195 14.81 2.92 7.31
CA ALA A 195 14.68 2.61 8.74
C ALA A 195 14.19 3.83 9.51
N ALA A 196 14.82 4.99 9.33
CA ALA A 196 14.39 6.23 9.97
C ALA A 196 12.93 6.61 9.65
N THR A 197 12.45 6.28 8.45
CA THR A 197 11.05 6.47 8.06
C THR A 197 10.12 5.47 8.72
N VAL A 198 10.47 4.19 8.72
CA VAL A 198 9.69 3.14 9.39
C VAL A 198 9.65 3.38 10.90
N ASP A 199 10.78 3.69 11.53
CA ASP A 199 10.89 4.04 12.95
C ASP A 199 9.96 5.20 13.32
N ARG A 200 9.99 6.27 12.52
CA ARG A 200 9.13 7.44 12.73
C ARG A 200 7.64 7.09 12.67
N LEU A 201 7.23 6.24 11.73
CA LEU A 201 5.84 5.82 11.58
C LEU A 201 5.44 4.83 12.68
N ALA A 202 6.29 3.87 13.00
CA ALA A 202 6.08 2.91 14.09
C ALA A 202 6.00 3.60 15.46
N ALA A 203 6.78 4.66 15.69
CA ALA A 203 6.71 5.47 16.91
C ALA A 203 5.37 6.20 17.09
N GLN A 204 4.64 6.47 15.99
CA GLN A 204 3.26 6.98 16.03
C GLN A 204 2.22 5.86 16.24
N GLY A 205 2.65 4.60 16.36
CA GLY A 205 1.79 3.43 16.52
C GLY A 205 1.21 2.90 15.22
N LEU A 206 1.87 3.14 14.08
CA LEU A 206 1.44 2.64 12.77
C LEU A 206 2.01 1.25 12.52
N HIS A 207 1.16 0.41 11.93
CA HIS A 207 1.58 -0.82 11.25
C HIS A 207 1.74 -0.53 9.76
N GLY A 208 2.41 -1.42 9.02
CA GLY A 208 2.55 -1.15 7.60
C GLY A 208 3.09 -2.26 6.74
N HIS A 209 3.06 -1.97 5.45
CA HIS A 209 3.44 -2.84 4.36
C HIS A 209 4.42 -2.09 3.45
N LEU A 210 5.66 -2.58 3.38
CA LEU A 210 6.63 -2.16 2.39
C LEU A 210 6.49 -3.04 1.16
N VAL A 211 6.26 -2.43 0.01
CA VAL A 211 6.16 -3.13 -1.28
C VAL A 211 7.25 -2.60 -2.19
N GLN A 212 8.20 -3.47 -2.52
CA GLN A 212 9.20 -3.21 -3.54
C GLN A 212 8.60 -3.45 -4.93
N ILE A 213 8.43 -2.39 -5.72
CA ILE A 213 8.00 -2.49 -7.12
C ILE A 213 9.25 -2.53 -8.00
N VAL A 214 9.40 -3.61 -8.76
CA VAL A 214 10.64 -3.90 -9.48
C VAL A 214 10.34 -4.26 -10.93
N ASP A 215 11.16 -3.77 -11.84
CA ASP A 215 11.13 -4.22 -13.22
C ASP A 215 11.90 -5.55 -13.38
N PRO A 216 11.43 -6.52 -14.19
CA PRO A 216 12.13 -7.78 -14.40
C PRO A 216 13.60 -7.65 -14.79
N ALA A 217 13.97 -6.61 -15.52
CA ALA A 217 15.35 -6.39 -15.93
C ALA A 217 16.23 -5.94 -14.76
N GLU A 218 15.67 -5.22 -13.79
CA GLU A 218 16.37 -4.87 -12.54
C GLU A 218 16.62 -6.13 -11.73
N GLU A 219 15.68 -7.07 -11.65
CA GLU A 219 15.87 -8.29 -10.85
C GLU A 219 16.78 -9.33 -11.54
N THR A 220 16.58 -9.57 -12.83
CA THR A 220 17.26 -10.65 -13.56
C THR A 220 18.61 -10.23 -14.15
N PHE A 221 18.86 -8.93 -14.25
CA PHE A 221 20.04 -8.35 -14.88
C PHE A 221 20.37 -9.01 -16.25
N PRO A 222 19.49 -8.87 -17.25
CA PRO A 222 19.60 -9.56 -18.54
C PRO A 222 20.55 -8.84 -19.52
N TYR A 223 21.55 -8.13 -18.99
CA TYR A 223 22.51 -7.35 -19.78
C TYR A 223 23.77 -8.17 -20.09
N ALA A 224 24.30 -8.00 -21.30
CA ALA A 224 25.51 -8.66 -21.77
C ALA A 224 26.29 -7.77 -22.75
N GLY A 225 27.61 -7.94 -22.80
CA GLY A 225 28.51 -7.13 -23.61
C GLY A 225 28.75 -5.74 -23.02
N ARG A 226 29.09 -4.78 -23.87
CA ARG A 226 29.35 -3.40 -23.45
C ARG A 226 28.02 -2.66 -23.29
N VAL A 227 27.68 -2.30 -22.06
CA VAL A 227 26.43 -1.60 -21.72
C VAL A 227 26.77 -0.34 -20.95
N GLU A 228 26.10 0.75 -21.29
CA GLU A 228 26.17 2.03 -20.58
C GLU A 228 24.89 2.19 -19.77
N PHE A 229 25.04 2.34 -18.45
CA PHE A 229 23.96 2.59 -17.52
C PHE A 229 23.90 4.08 -17.21
N HIS A 230 22.71 4.65 -17.25
CA HIS A 230 22.46 6.05 -16.93
C HIS A 230 21.53 6.15 -15.73
N GLU A 231 21.89 6.97 -14.76
CA GLU A 231 21.07 7.32 -13.60
C GLU A 231 20.61 8.77 -13.75
N GLU A 232 19.30 8.98 -13.88
CA GLU A 232 18.73 10.32 -14.15
C GLU A 232 18.66 11.23 -12.93
N GLU A 233 18.78 10.67 -11.73
CA GLU A 233 18.69 11.43 -10.49
C GLU A 233 20.03 12.10 -10.16
N ALA A 234 21.12 11.34 -10.20
CA ALA A 234 22.48 11.84 -9.96
C ALA A 234 23.24 12.25 -11.24
N GLY A 235 22.69 11.99 -12.43
CA GLY A 235 23.38 12.21 -13.71
C GLY A 235 24.58 11.28 -13.92
N LEU A 236 24.63 10.17 -13.17
CA LEU A 236 25.75 9.23 -13.21
C LEU A 236 25.64 8.34 -14.45
N THR A 237 26.76 8.17 -15.14
CA THR A 237 26.87 7.24 -16.27
C THR A 237 27.97 6.24 -15.98
N ILE A 238 27.61 4.95 -16.00
CA ILE A 238 28.53 3.85 -15.70
C ILE A 238 28.58 2.93 -16.92
N THR A 239 29.76 2.82 -17.54
CA THR A 239 29.97 1.86 -18.63
C THR A 239 30.51 0.54 -18.09
N ALA A 240 29.73 -0.53 -18.23
CA ALA A 240 30.22 -1.89 -18.06
C ALA A 240 30.81 -2.40 -19.38
N GLY A 241 32.10 -2.75 -19.39
CA GLY A 241 32.75 -3.34 -20.57
C GLY A 241 32.21 -4.74 -20.93
N ARG A 242 31.90 -5.55 -19.91
CA ARG A 242 31.21 -6.84 -19.99
C ARG A 242 30.16 -6.91 -18.87
N ALA A 243 28.95 -6.45 -19.14
CA ALA A 243 27.88 -6.34 -18.15
C ALA A 243 27.58 -7.67 -17.44
N GLU A 244 27.68 -8.80 -18.15
CA GLU A 244 27.45 -10.13 -17.58
C GLU A 244 28.38 -10.46 -16.40
N SER A 245 29.56 -9.85 -16.33
CA SER A 245 30.49 -10.04 -15.21
C SER A 245 29.99 -9.40 -13.90
N TRP A 246 29.08 -8.44 -13.97
CA TRP A 246 28.53 -7.74 -12.79
C TRP A 246 27.30 -8.44 -12.22
N ARG A 247 26.73 -9.40 -12.95
CA ARG A 247 25.46 -10.04 -12.60
C ARG A 247 25.49 -10.65 -11.19
N GLN A 248 26.54 -11.40 -10.87
CA GLN A 248 26.64 -12.09 -9.57
C GLN A 248 26.77 -11.11 -8.41
N ASP A 249 27.64 -10.10 -8.54
CA ASP A 249 27.84 -9.08 -7.52
C ASP A 249 26.57 -8.24 -7.32
N TYR A 250 25.90 -7.87 -8.41
CA TYR A 250 24.62 -7.16 -8.39
C TYR A 250 23.55 -7.97 -7.65
N GLN A 251 23.38 -9.26 -8.01
CA GLN A 251 22.40 -10.14 -7.35
C GLN A 251 22.71 -10.32 -5.86
N THR A 252 23.98 -10.40 -5.49
CA THR A 252 24.41 -10.49 -4.09
C THR A 252 24.03 -9.22 -3.31
N ARG A 253 24.27 -8.03 -3.88
CA ARG A 253 23.90 -6.76 -3.26
C ARG A 253 22.39 -6.59 -3.16
N LEU A 254 21.65 -6.94 -4.21
CA LEU A 254 20.18 -6.91 -4.22
C LEU A 254 19.61 -7.84 -3.13
N ALA A 255 20.15 -9.05 -3.00
CA ALA A 255 19.71 -9.99 -1.96
C ALA A 255 20.01 -9.46 -0.55
N ALA A 256 21.21 -8.92 -0.32
CA ALA A 256 21.57 -8.31 0.96
C ALA A 256 20.67 -7.13 1.32
N HIS A 257 20.37 -6.26 0.36
CA HIS A 257 19.46 -5.12 0.55
C HIS A 257 18.05 -5.58 0.92
N ARG A 258 17.50 -6.56 0.19
CA ARG A 258 16.17 -7.13 0.46
C ARG A 258 16.08 -7.82 1.82
N GLU A 259 17.13 -8.52 2.26
CA GLU A 259 17.16 -9.08 3.61
C GLU A 259 17.22 -7.98 4.68
N GLY A 260 17.94 -6.89 4.44
CA GLY A 260 17.90 -5.70 5.28
C GLY A 260 16.49 -5.11 5.41
N LEU A 261 15.80 -4.89 4.28
CA LEU A 261 14.42 -4.39 4.25
C LEU A 261 13.46 -5.30 5.02
N LYS A 262 13.60 -6.61 4.83
CA LYS A 262 12.77 -7.62 5.49
C LYS A 262 13.02 -7.68 7.00
N ALA A 263 14.27 -7.67 7.43
CA ALA A 263 14.65 -7.69 8.84
C ALA A 263 14.13 -6.44 9.57
N MET A 264 14.32 -5.27 8.96
CA MET A 264 13.79 -3.99 9.47
C MET A 264 12.26 -4.00 9.54
N ALA A 265 11.55 -4.39 8.48
CA ALA A 265 10.09 -4.47 8.52
C ALA A 265 9.60 -5.40 9.64
N LEU A 266 10.21 -6.58 9.77
CA LEU A 266 9.84 -7.55 10.80
C LEU A 266 10.05 -7.02 12.22
N ALA A 267 11.09 -6.22 12.47
CA ALA A 267 11.37 -5.62 13.78
C ALA A 267 10.22 -4.75 14.31
N HIS A 268 9.42 -4.14 13.41
CA HIS A 268 8.25 -3.33 13.75
C HIS A 268 6.91 -4.08 13.57
N GLY A 269 6.94 -5.38 13.25
CA GLY A 269 5.74 -6.13 12.89
C GLY A 269 5.14 -5.71 11.54
N TRP A 270 5.91 -5.00 10.70
CA TRP A 270 5.53 -4.64 9.35
C TRP A 270 5.82 -5.80 8.40
N THR A 271 5.22 -5.76 7.21
CA THR A 271 5.46 -6.79 6.20
C THR A 271 6.24 -6.23 5.02
N PHE A 272 7.11 -7.06 4.45
CA PHE A 272 7.77 -6.77 3.17
C PHE A 272 7.21 -7.67 2.06
N ALA A 273 7.06 -7.12 0.85
CA ALA A 273 6.66 -7.84 -0.35
C ALA A 273 7.40 -7.28 -1.57
N ILE A 274 7.60 -8.13 -2.57
CA ILE A 274 8.18 -7.74 -3.87
C ILE A 274 7.10 -7.94 -4.92
N HIS A 275 6.90 -6.94 -5.77
CA HIS A 275 5.99 -7.00 -6.90
C HIS A 275 6.73 -6.65 -8.18
N ARG A 276 6.78 -7.61 -9.10
CA ARG A 276 7.37 -7.39 -10.42
C ARG A 276 6.32 -6.83 -11.38
N THR A 277 6.73 -5.87 -12.22
CA THR A 277 5.81 -5.21 -13.17
C THR A 277 5.25 -6.15 -14.25
N ASP A 278 5.90 -7.29 -14.51
CA ASP A 278 5.43 -8.37 -15.40
C ASP A 278 4.40 -9.32 -14.77
N ARG A 279 4.14 -9.19 -13.46
CA ARG A 279 3.11 -9.96 -12.77
C ARG A 279 1.78 -9.20 -12.72
N PRO A 280 0.64 -9.91 -12.65
CA PRO A 280 -0.66 -9.28 -12.45
C PRO A 280 -0.72 -8.50 -11.12
N ALA A 281 -1.13 -7.23 -11.16
CA ALA A 281 -1.32 -6.41 -9.96
C ALA A 281 -2.39 -6.97 -9.01
N THR A 282 -3.31 -7.81 -9.50
CA THR A 282 -4.29 -8.53 -8.67
C THR A 282 -3.64 -9.40 -7.60
N GLU A 283 -2.48 -10.02 -7.89
CA GLU A 283 -1.77 -10.88 -6.94
C GLU A 283 -1.30 -10.07 -5.72
N LEU A 284 -0.68 -8.92 -5.95
CA LEU A 284 -0.23 -8.03 -4.89
C LEU A 284 -1.41 -7.50 -4.06
N LEU A 285 -2.50 -7.06 -4.73
CA LEU A 285 -3.67 -6.53 -4.03
C LEU A 285 -4.34 -7.56 -3.13
N LEU A 286 -4.46 -8.81 -3.59
CA LEU A 286 -4.98 -9.90 -2.76
C LEU A 286 -4.09 -10.14 -1.53
N ALA A 287 -2.77 -10.14 -1.71
CA ALA A 287 -1.82 -10.31 -0.62
C ALA A 287 -1.88 -9.16 0.40
N LEU A 288 -1.96 -7.91 -0.07
CA LEU A 288 -2.10 -6.74 0.80
C LEU A 288 -3.44 -6.78 1.55
N HIS A 289 -4.55 -7.01 0.84
CA HIS A 289 -5.87 -7.05 1.46
C HIS A 289 -5.99 -8.17 2.51
N ALA A 290 -5.41 -9.35 2.26
CA ALA A 290 -5.39 -10.43 3.24
C ALA A 290 -4.60 -10.04 4.50
N ARG A 291 -3.42 -9.41 4.35
CA ARG A 291 -2.56 -9.01 5.48
C ARG A 291 -3.18 -7.92 6.34
N MET A 292 -3.77 -6.90 5.73
CA MET A 292 -4.50 -5.85 6.44
C MET A 292 -5.74 -6.43 7.17
N GLY A 293 -6.34 -7.51 6.64
CA GLY A 293 -7.42 -8.24 7.30
C GLY A 293 -6.98 -9.19 8.43
N GLU A 294 -5.68 -9.52 8.53
CA GLU A 294 -5.08 -10.48 9.48
C GLU A 294 -4.31 -9.80 10.63
N GLY A 295 -3.90 -8.53 10.48
CA GLY A 295 -3.10 -7.75 11.43
C GLY A 295 -3.77 -7.35 12.75
N ARG A 296 -4.62 -8.21 13.32
CA ARG A 296 -5.26 -7.99 14.63
C ARG A 296 -4.45 -8.66 15.75
N PRO A 297 -3.64 -7.92 16.55
CA PRO A 297 -3.41 -8.36 17.91
C PRO A 297 -4.73 -8.24 18.67
N VAL A 298 -5.31 -9.38 19.04
CA VAL A 298 -6.39 -9.41 20.05
C VAL A 298 -5.83 -8.75 21.30
N ALA A 299 -6.37 -7.58 21.66
CA ALA A 299 -6.02 -6.91 22.91
C ALA A 299 -6.16 -7.91 24.05
N ASN A 300 -5.03 -8.20 24.69
CA ASN A 300 -4.90 -9.14 25.79
C ASN A 300 -5.82 -8.71 26.94
N ARG A 301 -6.89 -9.47 27.22
CA ARG A 301 -7.65 -9.32 28.48
C ARG A 301 -6.73 -9.77 29.62
N ARG A 302 -6.07 -8.82 30.26
CA ARG A 302 -5.51 -9.01 31.60
C ARG A 302 -5.87 -7.83 32.49
N SER A 303 -6.99 -8.00 33.20
CA SER A 303 -7.17 -7.53 34.57
C SER A 303 -8.42 -8.19 35.17
N ALA A 304 -8.34 -9.51 35.39
CA ALA A 304 -9.06 -10.09 36.51
C ALA A 304 -8.23 -9.76 37.75
N SER A 305 -8.50 -8.59 38.34
CA SER A 305 -7.94 -8.20 39.62
C SER A 305 -8.73 -8.87 40.71
N PHE A 306 -8.04 -9.77 41.39
CA PHE A 306 -8.38 -10.52 42.59
C PHE A 306 -8.87 -9.57 43.70
N GLU A 307 -10.05 -9.85 44.27
CA GLU A 307 -10.53 -9.28 45.53
C GLU A 307 -9.64 -9.77 46.69
N PRO A 308 -9.13 -8.89 47.58
CA PRO A 308 -8.57 -9.32 48.85
C PRO A 308 -9.69 -9.47 49.89
N ALA A 309 -9.71 -10.62 50.55
CA ALA A 309 -10.58 -10.92 51.68
C ALA A 309 -10.32 -9.98 52.87
N GLU A 310 -11.40 -9.49 53.49
CA GLU A 310 -11.39 -8.86 54.81
C GLU A 310 -10.85 -9.80 55.89
N PRO A 311 -10.11 -9.28 56.89
CA PRO A 311 -10.04 -9.90 58.20
C PRO A 311 -10.89 -9.13 59.24
N ALA A 312 -11.35 -9.90 60.22
CA ALA A 312 -12.25 -9.58 61.34
C ALA A 312 -11.96 -8.31 62.15
#